data_AF-A0A564YU93-F1
#
_entry.id   AF-A0A564YU93-F1
#
_cell.length_a   1.000
_cell.length_b   1.000
_cell.length_c   1.000
_cell.angle_alpha   90.00
_cell.angle_beta   90.00
_cell.angle_gamma   90.00
#
_symmetry.space_group_name_H-M   'P 1'
#
loop_
_entity.id
_entity.type
_entity.pdbx_description
1 polymer ?
#
loop_
_entity_poly.entity_id
_entity_poly.type
_entity_poly.pdbx_seq_one_letter_code
_entity_poly.pdbx_strand_id
1 'polypeptide(L)'
;MGQSTFSEPEGKTHVLLIDPDYNIPISRQWDSKGHPYPVQIAQYGLAYYSHFRKLQNLKGTFNEKSSTSVLDLKSHFIEQRKCVDLNKSCSFVEKTASLTYRLKYTDSKLTGLIASGVNWPKDSRLIFRASFLSSSRQIETHFACSDLFGDGSVIISNRYWALGYNELSVLKVVYFLRQCQNVTLLQNLDMVITKAVSSVKLDLRDKSFFRDLLGSEIDKQFVVNEVELVIGKEARPLGQLNELLLFIPIGDDKKSVYGDQQLTANRELARRRFLSAAEWFVKNQQDDGSWRVEAKRVFTSHIYLKPGWCSAMGQGQAISLLVRAANQTKDPRFQAAAGRALGPFSRPVNSDSSNCGVRAYFMDQITLPWFEEYPAIPSVFVLNGFIFSLIGLYDLCKVSSNVHEDGAKAAELLAEGVETLVHVLPLFDSGFGSLYDLRHLNPAHALRLSPHIDRLHVERGRVSVDNRNLQALLKGGPNRARWEYHRVHLHQLFQMANVIAPQYASTWNLFFDRWLAYMWGFRSGHN
;
A
#
# COMPACT_ATOMS: atom_id res chain seq x y z
N MET A 1 4.86 11.86 -7.07
CA MET A 1 3.99 10.81 -6.48
C MET A 1 4.75 9.71 -5.77
N GLY A 2 5.95 9.30 -6.19
CA GLY A 2 6.80 8.44 -5.36
C GLY A 2 7.40 9.20 -4.16
N GLN A 3 7.71 8.49 -3.07
CA GLN A 3 8.41 9.06 -1.93
C GLN A 3 9.89 9.31 -2.31
N SER A 4 10.43 10.46 -1.90
CA SER A 4 11.83 10.83 -2.17
C SER A 4 12.82 10.03 -1.33
N THR A 5 12.38 9.36 -0.28
CA THR A 5 13.14 8.44 0.59
C THR A 5 12.91 6.98 0.18
N PHE A 6 13.85 6.07 0.49
CA PHE A 6 13.61 4.62 0.48
C PHE A 6 12.67 4.24 1.63
N SER A 7 11.45 4.80 1.62
CA SER A 7 10.41 4.42 2.56
C SER A 7 9.94 3.01 2.25
N GLU A 8 9.81 2.15 3.25
CA GLU A 8 9.14 0.86 3.09
C GLU A 8 7.62 1.10 2.97
N PRO A 9 7.02 0.99 1.77
CA PRO A 9 5.58 1.29 1.61
C PRO A 9 4.70 0.29 2.37
N GLU A 10 5.24 -0.90 2.66
CA GLU A 10 4.66 -1.97 3.48
C GLU A 10 4.49 -1.53 4.94
N GLY A 11 5.41 -0.72 5.47
CA GLY A 11 5.44 -0.32 6.88
C GLY A 11 4.24 0.54 7.32
N LYS A 12 3.49 1.12 6.37
CA LYS A 12 2.33 1.98 6.67
C LYS A 12 1.30 1.28 7.57
N THR A 13 0.82 1.98 8.61
CA THR A 13 -0.06 1.41 9.65
C THR A 13 -1.34 0.77 9.12
N HIS A 14 -1.88 1.26 8.02
CA HIS A 14 -3.11 0.77 7.39
C HIS A 14 -2.87 -0.37 6.38
N VAL A 15 -1.62 -0.73 6.08
CA VAL A 15 -1.30 -1.96 5.33
C VAL A 15 -1.27 -3.11 6.32
N LEU A 16 -2.13 -4.10 6.08
CA LEU A 16 -2.25 -5.32 6.89
C LEU A 16 -1.10 -6.28 6.58
N LEU A 17 -0.87 -6.58 5.30
CA LEU A 17 0.17 -7.48 4.80
C LEU A 17 0.39 -7.25 3.30
N ILE A 18 1.42 -7.88 2.73
CA ILE A 18 1.56 -8.04 1.28
C ILE A 18 1.06 -9.42 0.90
N ASP A 19 0.01 -9.47 0.10
CA ASP A 19 -0.63 -10.70 -0.33
C ASP A 19 0.33 -11.54 -1.17
N PRO A 20 0.55 -12.82 -0.83
CA PRO A 20 1.54 -13.65 -1.50
C PRO A 20 1.07 -14.18 -2.87
N ASP A 21 -0.23 -14.15 -3.16
CA ASP A 21 -0.77 -14.55 -4.47
C ASP A 21 -0.53 -13.45 -5.54
N TYR A 22 -0.78 -12.19 -5.18
CA TYR A 22 -0.75 -11.06 -6.12
C TYR A 22 0.41 -10.09 -5.89
N ASN A 23 1.17 -10.22 -4.80
CA ASN A 23 2.26 -9.31 -4.39
C ASN A 23 1.82 -7.84 -4.29
N ILE A 24 0.63 -7.61 -3.74
CA ILE A 24 0.05 -6.28 -3.51
C ILE A 24 -0.27 -6.07 -2.02
N PRO A 25 -0.33 -4.81 -1.55
CA PRO A 25 -0.77 -4.54 -0.18
C PRO A 25 -2.26 -4.83 0.01
N ILE A 26 -2.56 -5.52 1.10
CA ILE A 26 -3.93 -5.65 1.62
C ILE A 26 -4.14 -4.57 2.67
N SER A 27 -5.20 -3.79 2.47
CA SER A 27 -5.55 -2.66 3.33
C SER A 27 -6.46 -3.07 4.46
N ARG A 28 -6.21 -2.52 5.66
CA ARG A 28 -7.16 -2.55 6.78
C ARG A 28 -7.79 -1.19 7.08
N GLN A 29 -7.71 -0.23 6.15
CA GLN A 29 -8.10 1.16 6.40
C GLN A 29 -9.60 1.33 6.71
N TRP A 30 -10.46 0.53 6.06
CA TRP A 30 -11.92 0.60 6.21
C TRP A 30 -12.58 -0.74 6.52
N ASP A 31 -11.83 -1.83 6.49
CA ASP A 31 -12.25 -3.14 6.94
C ASP A 31 -11.06 -3.80 7.64
N SER A 32 -11.18 -4.07 8.93
CA SER A 32 -10.12 -4.69 9.72
C SER A 32 -9.75 -6.09 9.22
N LYS A 33 -10.66 -6.78 8.53
CA LYS A 33 -10.41 -8.11 7.95
C LYS A 33 -9.45 -8.07 6.76
N GLY A 34 -9.22 -6.90 6.17
CA GLY A 34 -8.33 -6.74 5.03
C GLY A 34 -9.06 -6.78 3.68
N HIS A 35 -8.73 -5.85 2.79
CA HIS A 35 -9.22 -5.84 1.40
C HIS A 35 -8.20 -5.19 0.46
N PRO A 36 -8.19 -5.52 -0.85
CA PRO A 36 -7.41 -4.77 -1.84
C PRO A 36 -7.98 -3.35 -1.95
N TYR A 37 -7.13 -2.34 -1.77
CA TYR A 37 -7.55 -0.94 -1.89
C TYR A 37 -6.75 -0.25 -3.02
N PRO A 38 -7.40 0.09 -4.15
CA PRO A 38 -6.74 0.69 -5.33
C PRO A 38 -5.73 1.78 -5.00
N VAL A 39 -6.06 2.77 -4.17
CA VAL A 39 -5.14 3.85 -3.83
C VAL A 39 -3.85 3.34 -3.16
N GLN A 40 -3.95 2.39 -2.22
CA GLN A 40 -2.78 1.84 -1.55
C GLN A 40 -1.93 0.98 -2.49
N ILE A 41 -2.57 0.20 -3.37
CA ILE A 41 -1.88 -0.62 -4.38
C ILE A 41 -1.14 0.28 -5.37
N ALA A 42 -1.76 1.35 -5.85
CA ALA A 42 -1.11 2.33 -6.73
C ALA A 42 0.09 3.00 -6.04
N GLN A 43 -0.08 3.46 -4.80
CA GLN A 43 1.01 4.07 -4.04
C GLN A 43 2.17 3.10 -3.78
N TYR A 44 1.87 1.84 -3.51
CA TYR A 44 2.86 0.79 -3.34
C TYR A 44 3.65 0.58 -4.64
N GLY A 45 2.96 0.42 -5.77
CA GLY A 45 3.59 0.28 -7.08
C GLY A 45 4.45 1.49 -7.45
N LEU A 46 3.93 2.71 -7.24
CA LEU A 46 4.65 3.97 -7.53
C LEU A 46 5.87 4.16 -6.62
N ALA A 47 5.79 3.75 -5.36
CA ALA A 47 6.94 3.75 -4.45
C ALA A 47 8.04 2.78 -4.92
N TYR A 48 7.66 1.56 -5.32
CA TYR A 48 8.62 0.60 -5.87
C TYR A 48 9.17 1.00 -7.23
N TYR A 49 8.41 1.71 -8.06
CA TYR A 49 8.93 2.32 -9.28
C TYR A 49 10.02 3.34 -8.96
N SER A 50 9.79 4.25 -8.00
CA SER A 50 10.81 5.21 -7.56
C SER A 50 12.03 4.53 -6.95
N HIS A 51 11.83 3.48 -6.15
CA HIS A 51 12.92 2.65 -5.61
C HIS A 51 13.73 2.01 -6.75
N PHE A 52 13.07 1.35 -7.70
CA PHE A 52 13.71 0.75 -8.86
C PHE A 52 14.56 1.75 -9.64
N ARG A 53 14.03 2.95 -9.92
CA ARG A 53 14.77 4.02 -10.61
C ARG A 53 15.99 4.50 -9.83
N LYS A 54 15.90 4.61 -8.49
CA LYS A 54 17.05 4.96 -7.65
C LYS A 54 18.15 3.89 -7.70
N LEU A 55 17.77 2.62 -7.55
CA LEU A 55 18.73 1.51 -7.60
C LEU A 55 19.42 1.41 -8.96
N GLN A 56 18.75 1.74 -10.07
CA GLN A 56 19.37 1.79 -11.39
C GLN A 56 20.51 2.81 -11.48
N ASN A 57 20.47 3.89 -10.69
CA ASN A 57 21.50 4.92 -10.67
C ASN A 57 22.69 4.59 -9.75
N LEU A 58 22.58 3.56 -8.89
CA LEU A 58 23.69 3.12 -8.04
C LEU A 58 24.68 2.26 -8.83
N LYS A 59 25.97 2.35 -8.47
CA LYS A 59 27.03 1.48 -9.01
C LYS A 59 27.37 0.40 -7.99
N GLY A 60 27.45 -0.84 -8.43
CA GLY A 60 27.97 -1.91 -7.60
C GLY A 60 29.48 -2.06 -7.77
N THR A 61 30.09 -2.81 -6.85
CA THR A 61 31.51 -3.17 -6.92
C THR A 61 31.66 -4.68 -6.88
N PHE A 62 32.62 -5.17 -7.68
CA PHE A 62 33.16 -6.51 -7.54
C PHE A 62 33.99 -6.57 -6.26
N ASN A 63 33.38 -7.03 -5.17
CA ASN A 63 34.07 -7.28 -3.92
C ASN A 63 33.88 -8.76 -3.57
N GLU A 64 34.97 -9.52 -3.42
CA GLU A 64 34.93 -10.95 -3.05
C GLU A 64 34.21 -11.21 -1.71
N LYS A 65 34.13 -10.20 -0.83
CA LYS A 65 33.36 -10.23 0.42
C LYS A 65 31.83 -10.09 0.23
N SER A 66 31.31 -9.97 -0.99
CA SER A 66 29.86 -9.83 -1.26
C SER A 66 29.07 -11.15 -1.18
N SER A 67 29.74 -12.28 -0.97
CA SER A 67 29.14 -13.63 -0.92
C SER A 67 28.15 -13.85 0.22
N THR A 68 28.03 -12.93 1.19
CA THR A 68 27.09 -13.02 2.32
C THR A 68 25.82 -12.19 2.15
N SER A 69 25.75 -11.30 1.15
CA SER A 69 24.60 -10.39 0.97
C SER A 69 23.45 -10.98 0.16
N VAL A 70 23.70 -12.05 -0.60
CA VAL A 70 22.72 -12.79 -1.41
C VAL A 70 23.00 -14.28 -1.25
N LEU A 71 21.94 -15.05 -1.05
CA LEU A 71 21.95 -16.49 -0.93
C LEU A 71 20.96 -17.06 -1.94
N ASP A 72 21.50 -17.75 -2.96
CA ASP A 72 20.69 -18.53 -3.90
C ASP A 72 20.50 -19.94 -3.36
N LEU A 73 19.27 -20.20 -2.92
CA LEU A 73 18.89 -21.49 -2.36
C LEU A 73 18.45 -22.47 -3.46
N LYS A 74 18.08 -22.02 -4.66
CA LYS A 74 17.52 -22.90 -5.70
C LYS A 74 18.41 -24.10 -6.00
N SER A 75 19.72 -23.89 -6.17
CA SER A 75 20.70 -24.96 -6.43
C SER A 75 20.68 -26.02 -5.34
N HIS A 76 20.51 -25.62 -4.07
CA HIS A 76 20.41 -26.51 -2.93
C HIS A 76 19.11 -27.33 -2.90
N PHE A 77 18.03 -26.84 -3.52
CA PHE A 77 16.73 -27.55 -3.57
C PHE A 77 16.52 -28.40 -4.84
N ILE A 78 17.19 -28.09 -5.96
CA ILE A 78 17.08 -28.85 -7.21
C ILE A 78 17.83 -30.18 -7.15
N GLU A 79 18.96 -30.23 -6.45
CA GLU A 79 19.69 -31.48 -6.23
C GLU A 79 19.06 -32.27 -5.07
N GLN A 80 17.81 -32.71 -5.24
CA GLN A 80 17.02 -33.51 -4.27
C GLN A 80 17.77 -34.73 -3.67
N ARG A 81 18.90 -35.13 -4.27
CA ARG A 81 19.73 -36.29 -3.91
C ARG A 81 21.16 -35.95 -3.48
N LYS A 82 21.58 -34.68 -3.45
CA LYS A 82 22.95 -34.27 -3.09
C LYS A 82 23.00 -33.17 -2.02
N CYS A 83 22.24 -33.29 -0.93
CA CYS A 83 22.74 -32.76 0.35
C CYS A 83 23.87 -33.64 0.90
N VAL A 84 24.77 -34.06 0.01
CA VAL A 84 25.98 -34.84 0.20
C VAL A 84 27.10 -33.83 -0.06
N ASP A 85 27.92 -33.55 0.96
CA ASP A 85 29.09 -32.65 0.96
C ASP A 85 28.93 -31.16 1.35
N LEU A 86 27.75 -30.69 1.71
CA LEU A 86 27.59 -29.37 2.34
C LEU A 86 27.73 -29.42 3.87
N ASN A 87 28.84 -29.96 4.42
CA ASN A 87 29.28 -29.78 5.81
C ASN A 87 28.15 -29.64 6.89
N LYS A 88 27.11 -30.50 6.84
CA LYS A 88 25.91 -30.51 7.72
C LYS A 88 24.92 -29.33 7.63
N SER A 89 24.96 -28.46 6.62
CA SER A 89 24.04 -27.29 6.51
C SER A 89 22.72 -27.58 5.79
N CYS A 90 22.54 -28.76 5.19
CA CYS A 90 21.28 -29.17 4.57
C CYS A 90 20.87 -30.58 5.05
N SER A 91 19.57 -30.82 5.19
CA SER A 91 18.99 -32.13 5.46
C SER A 91 17.75 -32.39 4.60
N PHE A 92 17.57 -33.65 4.17
CA PHE A 92 16.36 -34.12 3.48
C PHE A 92 15.70 -35.22 4.30
N VAL A 93 14.38 -35.12 4.49
CA VAL A 93 13.58 -36.11 5.20
C VAL A 93 12.56 -36.71 4.22
N GLU A 94 12.84 -37.94 3.77
CA GLU A 94 12.06 -38.63 2.73
C GLU A 94 10.60 -38.89 3.16
N LYS A 95 10.37 -39.22 4.43
CA LYS A 95 9.03 -39.51 4.99
C LYS A 95 8.07 -38.32 4.88
N THR A 96 8.58 -37.10 4.98
CA THR A 96 7.79 -35.85 4.95
C THR A 96 7.99 -35.07 3.66
N ALA A 97 8.81 -35.56 2.72
CA ALA A 97 9.24 -34.83 1.52
C ALA A 97 9.67 -33.38 1.86
N SER A 98 10.41 -33.24 2.97
CA SER A 98 10.88 -31.95 3.48
C SER A 98 12.38 -31.79 3.20
N LEU A 99 12.75 -30.66 2.60
CA LEU A 99 14.13 -30.25 2.45
C LEU A 99 14.38 -29.01 3.31
N THR A 100 15.41 -29.07 4.14
CA THR A 100 15.76 -28.03 5.11
C THR A 100 17.18 -27.53 4.88
N TYR A 101 17.36 -26.21 4.88
CA TYR A 101 18.65 -25.54 4.80
C TYR A 101 18.86 -24.62 6.00
N ARG A 102 19.94 -24.84 6.74
CA ARG A 102 20.35 -24.02 7.88
C ARG A 102 21.40 -23.00 7.47
N LEU A 103 21.11 -21.73 7.73
CA LEU A 103 22.00 -20.63 7.36
C LEU A 103 23.25 -20.63 8.25
N LYS A 104 24.43 -20.50 7.63
CA LYS A 104 25.74 -20.52 8.33
C LYS A 104 26.10 -19.20 9.03
N TYR A 105 25.55 -18.07 8.56
CA TYR A 105 25.86 -16.73 9.05
C TYR A 105 24.60 -16.08 9.64
N THR A 106 24.44 -16.17 10.95
CA THR A 106 23.28 -15.63 11.69
C THR A 106 23.33 -14.12 11.91
N ASP A 107 24.38 -13.42 11.47
CA ASP A 107 24.50 -11.96 11.66
C ASP A 107 23.99 -11.14 10.46
N SER A 108 23.64 -11.80 9.35
CA SER A 108 23.22 -11.13 8.10
C SER A 108 21.69 -11.03 8.01
N LYS A 109 21.16 -9.82 7.86
CA LYS A 109 19.71 -9.55 7.70
C LYS A 109 19.19 -9.94 6.32
N LEU A 110 19.24 -11.23 6.00
CA LEU A 110 18.72 -11.82 4.77
C LEU A 110 17.18 -11.88 4.82
N THR A 111 16.54 -10.73 4.66
CA THR A 111 15.08 -10.56 4.82
C THR A 111 14.36 -10.29 3.50
N GLY A 112 15.06 -9.90 2.44
CA GLY A 112 14.49 -9.81 1.09
C GLY A 112 14.32 -11.19 0.48
N LEU A 113 13.12 -11.51 0.00
CA LEU A 113 12.77 -12.79 -0.61
C LEU A 113 12.27 -12.58 -2.04
N ILE A 114 12.88 -13.29 -2.99
CA ILE A 114 12.30 -13.60 -4.29
C ILE A 114 12.21 -15.12 -4.38
N ALA A 115 11.00 -15.65 -4.43
CA ALA A 115 10.78 -17.06 -4.77
C ALA A 115 9.81 -17.17 -5.93
N SER A 116 10.04 -18.11 -6.85
CA SER A 116 9.07 -18.40 -7.89
C SER A 116 9.05 -19.88 -8.24
N GLY A 117 7.91 -20.35 -8.71
CA GLY A 117 7.75 -21.72 -9.18
C GLY A 117 6.40 -21.97 -9.84
N VAL A 118 6.30 -23.13 -10.47
CA VAL A 118 5.12 -23.53 -11.23
C VAL A 118 4.55 -24.81 -10.64
N ASN A 119 3.21 -24.89 -10.56
CA ASN A 119 2.43 -26.04 -10.10
C ASN A 119 2.84 -26.55 -8.71
N TRP A 120 2.81 -25.69 -7.70
CA TRP A 120 3.03 -26.12 -6.32
C TRP A 120 1.89 -27.06 -5.90
N PRO A 121 2.17 -28.33 -5.53
CA PRO A 121 1.14 -29.26 -5.09
C PRO A 121 0.39 -28.72 -3.87
N LYS A 122 -0.87 -29.12 -3.71
CA LYS A 122 -1.68 -28.78 -2.54
C LYS A 122 -0.93 -29.16 -1.25
N ASP A 123 -1.01 -28.29 -0.25
CA ASP A 123 -0.34 -28.40 1.05
C ASP A 123 1.19 -28.28 1.01
N SER A 124 1.79 -27.91 -0.14
CA SER A 124 3.19 -27.50 -0.18
C SER A 124 3.41 -26.23 0.63
N ARG A 125 4.54 -26.12 1.34
CA ARG A 125 4.87 -25.00 2.22
C ARG A 125 6.31 -24.57 2.03
N LEU A 126 6.53 -23.27 1.89
CA LEU A 126 7.83 -22.65 2.09
C LEU A 126 7.86 -22.00 3.48
N ILE A 127 8.76 -22.47 4.33
CA ILE A 127 8.80 -22.17 5.76
C ILE A 127 10.11 -21.46 6.08
N PHE A 128 10.01 -20.35 6.80
CA PHE A 128 11.15 -19.60 7.33
C PHE A 128 11.09 -19.65 8.86
N ARG A 129 12.13 -20.20 9.48
CA ARG A 129 12.29 -20.18 10.93
C ARG A 129 13.23 -19.04 11.31
N ALA A 130 12.74 -18.12 12.13
CA ALA A 130 13.50 -16.97 12.59
C ALA A 130 13.57 -16.92 14.12
N SER A 131 14.66 -16.36 14.64
CA SER A 131 14.86 -16.07 16.06
C SER A 131 14.79 -14.58 16.30
N PHE A 132 14.25 -14.18 17.44
CA PHE A 132 14.32 -12.80 17.90
C PHE A 132 15.72 -12.51 18.45
N LEU A 133 16.36 -11.40 18.06
CA LEU A 133 17.73 -11.11 18.51
C LEU A 133 17.87 -10.87 20.02
N SER A 134 16.79 -10.58 20.72
CA SER A 134 16.83 -10.29 22.16
C SER A 134 16.34 -11.42 23.06
N SER A 135 15.89 -12.54 22.50
CA SER A 135 15.26 -13.62 23.26
C SER A 135 15.57 -14.96 22.64
N SER A 136 15.35 -16.05 23.39
CA SER A 136 15.43 -17.41 22.86
C SER A 136 14.18 -17.84 22.08
N ARG A 137 13.17 -16.97 21.93
CA ARG A 137 11.93 -17.28 21.23
C ARG A 137 12.16 -17.37 19.73
N GLN A 138 11.36 -18.21 19.09
CA GLN A 138 11.37 -18.42 17.65
C GLN A 138 10.01 -18.08 17.03
N ILE A 139 10.01 -17.83 15.73
CA ILE A 139 8.82 -17.64 14.91
C ILE A 139 8.96 -18.41 13.60
N GLU A 140 7.90 -19.09 13.20
CA GLU A 140 7.79 -19.76 11.91
C GLU A 140 6.88 -18.95 10.98
N THR A 141 7.34 -18.66 9.78
CA THR A 141 6.53 -18.03 8.72
C THR A 141 6.37 -19.02 7.58
N HIS A 142 5.13 -19.41 7.30
CA HIS A 142 4.78 -20.34 6.24
C HIS A 142 4.10 -19.58 5.10
N PHE A 143 4.55 -19.81 3.86
CA PHE A 143 3.78 -19.55 2.65
C PHE A 143 3.24 -20.90 2.17
N ALA A 144 1.94 -21.12 2.36
CA ALA A 144 1.32 -22.42 2.19
C ALA A 144 0.37 -22.43 0.99
N CYS A 145 0.52 -23.41 0.09
CA CYS A 145 -0.46 -23.73 -0.94
C CYS A 145 -1.69 -24.43 -0.31
N SER A 146 -2.40 -23.70 0.54
CA SER A 146 -3.50 -24.19 1.36
C SER A 146 -4.18 -22.98 1.99
N ASP A 147 -5.45 -23.12 2.37
CA ASP A 147 -6.18 -22.20 3.24
C ASP A 147 -6.18 -22.68 4.71
N LEU A 148 -5.45 -23.76 5.01
CA LEU A 148 -5.37 -24.36 6.33
C LEU A 148 -4.12 -23.94 7.09
N PHE A 149 -4.28 -23.61 8.37
CA PHE A 149 -3.17 -23.36 9.29
C PHE A 149 -2.24 -24.58 9.43
N GLY A 150 -2.78 -25.79 9.31
CA GLY A 150 -2.10 -27.05 9.64
C GLY A 150 -2.02 -27.23 11.15
N ASP A 151 -1.00 -27.96 11.62
CA ASP A 151 -0.86 -28.29 13.05
C ASP A 151 -0.69 -27.05 13.94
N GLY A 152 -1.24 -27.12 15.15
CA GLY A 152 -1.21 -26.05 16.14
C GLY A 152 -2.57 -25.39 16.40
N SER A 153 -2.56 -24.33 17.20
CA SER A 153 -3.75 -23.58 17.60
C SER A 153 -3.78 -22.19 16.97
N VAL A 154 -4.91 -21.79 16.39
CA VAL A 154 -5.11 -20.48 15.73
C VAL A 154 -5.63 -19.44 16.72
N ILE A 155 -5.03 -18.24 16.71
CA ILE A 155 -5.44 -17.08 17.50
C ILE A 155 -6.34 -16.16 16.67
N ILE A 156 -5.87 -15.80 15.47
CA ILE A 156 -6.51 -14.90 14.54
C ILE A 156 -6.31 -15.43 13.13
N SER A 157 -7.33 -15.34 12.30
CA SER A 157 -7.26 -15.73 10.90
C SER A 157 -8.25 -14.93 10.07
N ASN A 158 -7.89 -14.72 8.81
CA ASN A 158 -8.77 -14.25 7.76
C ASN A 158 -8.45 -15.01 6.46
N ARG A 159 -9.01 -14.56 5.33
CA ARG A 159 -8.81 -15.21 4.02
C ARG A 159 -7.39 -15.12 3.43
N TYR A 160 -6.50 -14.33 4.03
CA TYR A 160 -5.13 -14.08 3.53
C TYR A 160 -4.06 -14.76 4.40
N TRP A 161 -4.31 -14.84 5.71
CA TRP A 161 -3.33 -15.35 6.66
C TRP A 161 -3.99 -15.83 7.95
N ALA A 162 -3.21 -16.56 8.74
CA ALA A 162 -3.51 -16.96 10.09
C ALA A 162 -2.28 -16.84 10.98
N LEU A 163 -2.52 -16.56 12.25
CA LEU A 163 -1.51 -16.57 13.30
C LEU A 163 -1.94 -17.49 14.42
N GLY A 164 -0.98 -18.23 14.94
CA GLY A 164 -1.19 -19.16 16.02
C GLY A 164 0.10 -19.60 16.67
N TYR A 165 0.05 -20.73 17.34
CA TYR A 165 1.23 -21.42 17.88
C TYR A 165 1.23 -22.87 17.41
N ASN A 166 2.41 -23.42 17.17
CA ASN A 166 2.56 -24.86 16.96
C ASN A 166 2.55 -25.62 18.29
N GLU A 167 2.61 -26.95 18.25
CA GLU A 167 2.58 -27.82 19.45
C GLU A 167 3.72 -27.55 20.43
N LEU A 168 4.84 -27.01 19.94
CA LEU A 168 6.00 -26.62 20.74
C LEU A 168 5.89 -25.20 21.31
N SER A 169 4.70 -24.59 21.24
CA SER A 169 4.43 -23.21 21.66
C SER A 169 5.26 -22.15 20.92
N VAL A 170 5.78 -22.47 19.73
CA VAL A 170 6.46 -21.51 18.85
C VAL A 170 5.42 -20.71 18.08
N LEU A 171 5.61 -19.39 17.99
CA LEU A 171 4.72 -18.52 17.23
C LEU A 171 4.77 -18.89 15.75
N LYS A 172 3.61 -19.06 15.12
CA LYS A 172 3.49 -19.53 13.75
C LYS A 172 2.55 -18.64 12.95
N VAL A 173 3.06 -18.06 11.87
CA VAL A 173 2.31 -17.27 10.89
C VAL A 173 2.16 -18.09 9.62
N VAL A 174 0.95 -18.21 9.08
CA VAL A 174 0.68 -18.91 7.82
C VAL A 174 0.00 -17.94 6.87
N TYR A 175 0.63 -17.71 5.72
CA TYR A 175 0.09 -16.95 4.60
C TYR A 175 -0.44 -17.93 3.55
N PHE A 176 -1.68 -17.72 3.13
CA PHE A 176 -2.40 -18.62 2.25
C PHE A 176 -2.17 -18.26 0.79
N LEU A 177 -1.61 -19.21 0.03
CA LEU A 177 -1.50 -19.19 -1.42
C LEU A 177 -2.68 -19.97 -1.99
N ARG A 178 -3.60 -19.28 -2.67
CA ARG A 178 -4.85 -19.89 -3.15
C ARG A 178 -4.74 -20.41 -4.57
N GLN A 179 -3.88 -19.81 -5.40
CA GLN A 179 -3.77 -20.19 -6.81
C GLN A 179 -2.84 -21.39 -7.03
N CYS A 180 -1.70 -21.42 -6.33
CA CYS A 180 -0.67 -22.47 -6.39
C CYS A 180 -0.07 -22.82 -7.78
N GLN A 181 -0.62 -22.33 -8.88
CA GLN A 181 -0.19 -22.66 -10.24
C GLN A 181 1.05 -21.90 -10.65
N ASN A 182 1.09 -20.58 -10.43
CA ASN A 182 2.24 -19.73 -10.75
C ASN A 182 2.59 -18.93 -9.49
N VAL A 183 3.34 -19.56 -8.59
CA VAL A 183 3.74 -18.95 -7.33
C VAL A 183 4.87 -17.98 -7.60
N THR A 184 4.70 -16.72 -7.18
CA THR A 184 5.76 -15.72 -7.15
C THR A 184 5.65 -15.00 -5.82
N LEU A 185 6.64 -15.17 -4.94
CA LEU A 185 6.69 -14.54 -3.64
C LEU A 185 7.73 -13.42 -3.69
N LEU A 186 7.29 -12.18 -3.50
CA LEU A 186 8.12 -11.00 -3.42
C LEU A 186 7.94 -10.38 -2.03
N GLN A 187 8.70 -10.85 -1.06
CA GLN A 187 8.44 -10.56 0.36
C GLN A 187 9.62 -9.86 1.03
N ASN A 188 9.30 -9.03 2.02
CA ASN A 188 10.26 -8.55 3.02
C ASN A 188 9.89 -9.27 4.32
N LEU A 189 10.65 -10.30 4.68
CA LEU A 189 10.36 -11.17 5.82
C LEU A 189 10.30 -10.40 7.14
N ASP A 190 11.06 -9.32 7.28
CA ASP A 190 10.99 -8.44 8.46
C ASP A 190 9.62 -7.77 8.57
N MET A 191 9.09 -7.26 7.46
CA MET A 191 7.75 -6.68 7.41
C MET A 191 6.65 -7.73 7.56
N VAL A 192 6.81 -8.91 6.97
CA VAL A 192 5.88 -10.04 7.11
C VAL A 192 5.69 -10.40 8.59
N ILE A 193 6.78 -10.49 9.35
CA ILE A 193 6.74 -10.79 10.77
C ILE A 193 6.20 -9.58 11.56
N THR A 194 6.77 -8.39 11.34
CA THR A 194 6.37 -7.15 12.04
C THR A 194 4.87 -6.89 11.94
N LYS A 195 4.28 -7.11 10.76
CA LYS A 195 2.84 -6.94 10.51
C LYS A 195 1.97 -7.99 11.18
N ALA A 196 2.40 -9.25 11.14
CA ALA A 196 1.72 -10.34 11.83
C ALA A 196 1.60 -10.02 13.33
N VAL A 197 2.72 -9.65 13.97
CA VAL A 197 2.70 -9.37 15.41
C VAL A 197 2.00 -8.05 15.75
N SER A 198 2.14 -7.01 14.91
CA SER A 198 1.41 -5.74 15.10
C SER A 198 -0.11 -5.91 15.04
N SER A 199 -0.60 -6.85 14.24
CA SER A 199 -2.04 -7.13 14.13
C SER A 199 -2.59 -7.73 15.43
N VAL A 200 -1.79 -8.54 16.13
CA VAL A 200 -2.15 -9.06 17.45
C VAL A 200 -2.29 -7.94 18.48
N LYS A 201 -1.32 -7.01 18.52
CA LYS A 201 -1.36 -5.88 19.47
C LYS A 201 -2.63 -5.04 19.33
N LEU A 202 -3.18 -4.95 18.12
CA LEU A 202 -4.37 -4.14 17.83
C LEU A 202 -5.66 -4.86 18.22
N ASP A 203 -5.80 -6.14 17.87
CA ASP A 203 -7.01 -6.92 18.18
C ASP A 203 -7.09 -7.35 19.66
N LEU A 204 -5.96 -7.40 20.37
CA LEU A 204 -5.88 -7.87 21.76
C LEU A 204 -5.77 -6.75 22.81
N ARG A 205 -6.19 -5.52 22.49
CA ARG A 205 -6.25 -4.44 23.49
C ARG A 205 -7.06 -4.79 24.75
N ASP A 206 -7.88 -5.85 24.73
CA ASP A 206 -8.69 -6.35 25.85
C ASP A 206 -8.29 -7.73 26.43
N LYS A 207 -7.16 -8.36 26.06
CA LYS A 207 -6.78 -9.69 26.60
C LYS A 207 -5.38 -9.72 27.20
N SER A 208 -5.30 -9.80 28.54
CA SER A 208 -4.05 -9.83 29.33
C SER A 208 -3.12 -11.00 29.00
N PHE A 209 -3.68 -12.18 28.73
CA PHE A 209 -2.96 -13.43 28.50
C PHE A 209 -1.86 -13.37 27.40
N PHE A 210 -2.10 -12.61 26.33
CA PHE A 210 -1.17 -12.56 25.20
C PHE A 210 -0.02 -11.56 25.37
N ARG A 211 -0.14 -10.65 26.35
CA ARG A 211 0.93 -9.69 26.67
C ARG A 211 2.16 -10.44 27.21
N ASP A 212 1.95 -11.51 27.96
CA ASP A 212 3.02 -12.38 28.50
C ASP A 212 3.60 -13.32 27.43
N LEU A 213 2.74 -13.82 26.54
CA LEU A 213 3.12 -14.74 25.46
C LEU A 213 3.93 -14.07 24.35
N LEU A 214 3.73 -12.77 24.11
CA LEU A 214 4.47 -12.01 23.10
C LEU A 214 5.51 -11.04 23.67
N GLY A 215 5.41 -10.65 24.95
CA GLY A 215 6.40 -9.80 25.65
C GLY A 215 6.54 -8.38 25.09
N SER A 216 7.34 -7.54 25.75
CA SER A 216 7.74 -6.19 25.27
C SER A 216 8.73 -6.23 24.09
N GLU A 217 8.98 -7.41 23.53
CA GLU A 217 10.10 -7.73 22.63
C GLU A 217 9.71 -7.75 21.14
N ILE A 218 8.44 -7.54 20.86
CA ILE A 218 7.83 -7.63 19.53
C ILE A 218 8.38 -6.59 18.54
N ASP A 219 8.92 -5.47 19.05
CA ASP A 219 9.44 -4.38 18.22
C ASP A 219 10.93 -4.57 17.89
N LYS A 220 11.45 -5.80 18.03
CA LYS A 220 12.88 -6.11 17.92
C LYS A 220 13.20 -6.85 16.63
N GLN A 221 14.45 -6.75 16.23
CA GLN A 221 14.98 -7.29 14.97
C GLN A 221 15.05 -8.83 15.00
N PHE A 222 14.80 -9.43 13.83
CA PHE A 222 14.78 -10.87 13.61
C PHE A 222 15.94 -11.33 12.73
N VAL A 223 16.32 -12.60 12.88
CA VAL A 223 17.25 -13.28 11.98
C VAL A 223 16.62 -14.58 11.52
N VAL A 224 16.65 -14.82 10.20
CA VAL A 224 16.25 -16.10 9.59
C VAL A 224 17.38 -17.10 9.82
N ASN A 225 17.09 -18.20 10.50
CA ASN A 225 18.09 -19.24 10.80
C ASN A 225 17.98 -20.42 9.84
N GLU A 226 16.77 -20.72 9.37
CA GLU A 226 16.48 -21.92 8.61
C GLU A 226 15.38 -21.68 7.59
N VAL A 227 15.51 -22.33 6.43
CA VAL A 227 14.52 -22.35 5.36
C VAL A 227 14.16 -23.80 5.07
N GLU A 228 12.88 -24.11 5.06
CA GLU A 228 12.36 -25.44 4.80
C GLU A 228 11.35 -25.40 3.66
N LEU A 229 11.48 -26.31 2.69
CA LEU A 229 10.50 -26.56 1.65
C LEU A 229 9.84 -27.91 1.91
N VAL A 230 8.55 -27.90 2.19
CA VAL A 230 7.72 -29.09 2.34
C VAL A 230 6.90 -29.26 1.06
N ILE A 231 6.97 -30.45 0.47
CA ILE A 231 6.27 -30.76 -0.77
C ILE A 231 5.02 -31.58 -0.46
N GLY A 232 3.87 -31.13 -0.93
CA GLY A 232 2.59 -31.80 -0.74
C GLY A 232 2.56 -33.23 -1.30
N LYS A 233 1.86 -34.14 -0.60
CA LYS A 233 1.80 -35.57 -0.94
C LYS A 233 1.03 -35.86 -2.24
N GLU A 234 0.05 -35.03 -2.59
CA GLU A 234 -0.75 -35.15 -3.80
C GLU A 234 -0.12 -34.37 -4.96
N ALA A 235 0.85 -34.98 -5.64
CA ALA A 235 1.03 -34.98 -7.10
C ALA A 235 2.52 -35.08 -7.50
N ARG A 236 2.82 -36.14 -8.26
CA ARG A 236 3.82 -36.08 -9.33
C ARG A 236 3.12 -35.49 -10.56
N PRO A 237 3.77 -34.60 -11.34
CA PRO A 237 5.14 -34.15 -11.18
C PRO A 237 5.26 -33.06 -10.11
N LEU A 238 6.40 -33.07 -9.42
CA LEU A 238 6.82 -32.00 -8.51
C LEU A 238 6.68 -30.64 -9.20
N GLY A 239 6.03 -29.69 -8.52
CA GLY A 239 6.10 -28.29 -8.91
C GLY A 239 7.55 -27.85 -9.03
N GLN A 240 7.86 -27.10 -10.09
CA GLN A 240 9.23 -26.67 -10.36
C GLN A 240 9.53 -25.41 -9.54
N LEU A 241 10.53 -25.47 -8.66
CA LEU A 241 11.11 -24.28 -8.04
C LEU A 241 12.02 -23.59 -9.05
N ASN A 242 11.60 -22.43 -9.53
CA ASN A 242 12.31 -21.66 -10.56
C ASN A 242 13.33 -20.69 -9.96
N GLU A 243 13.07 -20.18 -8.76
CA GLU A 243 13.92 -19.20 -8.08
C GLU A 243 13.67 -19.27 -6.57
N LEU A 244 14.73 -19.16 -5.77
CA LEU A 244 14.64 -18.97 -4.32
C LEU A 244 15.87 -18.19 -3.85
N LEU A 245 15.73 -16.87 -3.79
CA LEU A 245 16.77 -15.93 -3.42
C LEU A 245 16.42 -15.28 -2.08
N LEU A 246 17.36 -15.34 -1.13
CA LEU A 246 17.37 -14.51 0.06
C LEU A 246 18.48 -13.46 -0.05
N PHE A 247 18.21 -12.21 0.30
CA PHE A 247 19.22 -11.15 0.21
C PHE A 247 18.99 -10.06 1.24
N ILE A 248 20.02 -9.24 1.48
CA ILE A 248 19.94 -8.08 2.34
C ILE A 248 19.27 -6.93 1.58
N PRO A 249 18.10 -6.43 2.02
CA PRO A 249 17.46 -5.27 1.40
C PRO A 249 18.36 -4.03 1.46
N ILE A 250 18.37 -3.22 0.40
CA ILE A 250 19.05 -1.92 0.37
C ILE A 250 18.06 -0.85 0.83
N GLY A 251 18.43 -0.08 1.87
CA GLY A 251 17.62 0.99 2.44
C GLY A 251 18.12 2.39 2.11
N ASP A 252 17.72 3.37 2.92
CA ASP A 252 18.19 4.78 2.85
C ASP A 252 19.61 4.98 3.43
N ASP A 253 20.31 3.91 3.81
CA ASP A 253 21.64 4.03 4.38
C ASP A 253 22.64 4.60 3.35
N LYS A 254 23.37 5.65 3.76
CA LYS A 254 24.35 6.39 2.93
C LYS A 254 25.58 5.56 2.55
N LYS A 255 25.50 4.23 2.50
CA LYS A 255 26.57 3.42 1.94
C LYS A 255 26.61 3.68 0.44
N SER A 256 27.76 4.15 -0.04
CA SER A 256 27.99 4.46 -1.45
C SER A 256 28.36 3.23 -2.29
N VAL A 257 28.59 2.08 -1.65
CA VAL A 257 29.13 0.87 -2.29
C VAL A 257 28.33 -0.35 -1.86
N TYR A 258 27.74 -1.04 -2.85
CA TYR A 258 26.99 -2.29 -2.69
C TYR A 258 27.61 -3.38 -3.57
N GLY A 259 27.51 -4.64 -3.17
CA GLY A 259 27.90 -5.76 -4.04
C GLY A 259 26.97 -5.88 -5.25
N ASP A 260 27.51 -6.23 -6.41
CA ASP A 260 26.74 -6.32 -7.66
C ASP A 260 25.55 -7.28 -7.58
N GLN A 261 25.71 -8.42 -6.92
CA GLN A 261 24.64 -9.40 -6.73
C GLN A 261 23.51 -8.85 -5.84
N GLN A 262 23.86 -8.17 -4.74
CA GLN A 262 22.89 -7.56 -3.83
C GLN A 262 22.07 -6.47 -4.55
N LEU A 263 22.76 -5.62 -5.32
CA LEU A 263 22.12 -4.56 -6.09
C LEU A 263 21.18 -5.13 -7.16
N THR A 264 21.58 -6.22 -7.82
CA THR A 264 20.77 -6.91 -8.82
C THR A 264 19.49 -7.50 -8.21
N ALA A 265 19.61 -8.21 -7.07
CA ALA A 265 18.45 -8.78 -6.37
C ALA A 265 17.45 -7.70 -5.91
N ASN A 266 17.95 -6.59 -5.34
CA ASN A 266 17.11 -5.48 -4.91
C ASN A 266 16.42 -4.76 -6.09
N ARG A 267 17.13 -4.56 -7.22
CA ARG A 267 16.55 -4.00 -8.44
C ARG A 267 15.41 -4.87 -8.94
N GLU A 268 15.62 -6.18 -8.96
CA GLU A 268 14.61 -7.12 -9.46
C GLU A 268 13.40 -7.21 -8.55
N LEU A 269 13.59 -7.23 -7.22
CA LEU A 269 12.49 -7.15 -6.26
C LEU A 269 11.65 -5.88 -6.49
N ALA A 270 12.32 -4.72 -6.57
CA ALA A 270 11.63 -3.45 -6.77
C ALA A 270 10.88 -3.41 -8.10
N ARG A 271 11.51 -3.88 -9.19
CA ARG A 271 10.89 -3.96 -10.51
C ARG A 271 9.67 -4.86 -10.51
N ARG A 272 9.77 -6.07 -9.97
CA ARG A 272 8.66 -7.04 -9.96
C ARG A 272 7.51 -6.63 -9.06
N ARG A 273 7.77 -5.98 -7.91
CA ARG A 273 6.71 -5.43 -7.03
C ARG A 273 5.96 -4.27 -7.69
N PHE A 274 6.68 -3.38 -8.37
CA PHE A 274 6.09 -2.34 -9.20
C PHE A 274 5.17 -2.93 -10.29
N LEU A 275 5.64 -3.92 -11.03
CA LEU A 275 4.85 -4.55 -12.10
C LEU A 275 3.70 -5.39 -11.59
N SER A 276 3.84 -6.07 -10.45
CA SER A 276 2.75 -6.85 -9.83
C SER A 276 1.57 -5.94 -9.44
N ALA A 277 1.88 -4.76 -8.89
CA ALA A 277 0.85 -3.76 -8.61
C ALA A 277 0.15 -3.26 -9.90
N ALA A 278 0.90 -3.04 -10.98
CA ALA A 278 0.31 -2.62 -12.26
C ALA A 278 -0.55 -3.73 -12.90
N GLU A 279 -0.10 -4.98 -12.86
CA GLU A 279 -0.83 -6.14 -13.39
C GLU A 279 -2.14 -6.36 -12.60
N TRP A 280 -2.15 -6.08 -11.29
CA TRP A 280 -3.38 -6.11 -10.51
C TRP A 280 -4.43 -5.14 -11.06
N PHE A 281 -4.04 -3.93 -11.46
CA PHE A 281 -4.98 -2.98 -12.06
C PHE A 281 -5.52 -3.44 -13.41
N VAL A 282 -4.70 -4.05 -14.26
CA VAL A 282 -5.16 -4.61 -15.53
C VAL A 282 -6.19 -5.72 -15.30
N LYS A 283 -5.93 -6.61 -14.34
CA LYS A 283 -6.80 -7.78 -14.05
C LYS A 283 -8.09 -7.43 -13.31
N ASN A 284 -8.11 -6.36 -12.52
CA ASN A 284 -9.24 -6.02 -11.62
C ASN A 284 -10.01 -4.77 -12.07
N GLN A 285 -9.70 -4.22 -13.25
CA GLN A 285 -10.48 -3.14 -13.83
C GLN A 285 -11.85 -3.66 -14.28
N GLN A 286 -12.91 -2.94 -13.93
CA GLN A 286 -14.26 -3.26 -14.38
C GLN A 286 -14.48 -2.78 -15.83
N ASP A 287 -15.54 -3.27 -16.49
CA ASP A 287 -15.90 -2.89 -17.86
C ASP A 287 -16.14 -1.38 -18.01
N ASP A 288 -16.62 -0.72 -16.95
CA ASP A 288 -16.82 0.74 -16.91
C ASP A 288 -15.52 1.54 -16.73
N GLY A 289 -14.37 0.86 -16.62
CA GLY A 289 -13.04 1.44 -16.44
C GLY A 289 -12.65 1.73 -14.99
N SER A 290 -13.54 1.47 -14.02
CA SER A 290 -13.28 1.75 -12.61
C SER A 290 -12.55 0.63 -11.88
N TRP A 291 -11.92 0.98 -10.76
CA TRP A 291 -11.53 0.02 -9.72
C TRP A 291 -12.38 0.20 -8.48
N ARG A 292 -13.02 -0.90 -8.05
CA ARG A 292 -14.04 -0.90 -7.00
C ARG A 292 -13.41 -1.14 -5.64
N VAL A 293 -13.94 -0.46 -4.63
CA VAL A 293 -13.55 -0.61 -3.23
C VAL A 293 -14.61 -1.47 -2.53
N GLU A 294 -14.21 -2.64 -2.05
CA GLU A 294 -15.12 -3.62 -1.41
C GLU A 294 -15.48 -3.26 0.04
N ALA A 295 -14.87 -2.23 0.61
CA ALA A 295 -15.12 -1.79 1.99
C ALA A 295 -16.10 -0.61 2.07
N LYS A 296 -16.98 -0.62 3.07
CA LYS A 296 -17.89 0.49 3.41
C LYS A 296 -17.08 1.68 3.93
N ARG A 297 -17.35 2.89 3.43
CA ARG A 297 -16.75 4.14 3.95
C ARG A 297 -17.80 5.00 4.63
N VAL A 298 -17.66 5.23 5.93
CA VAL A 298 -18.65 5.99 6.74
C VAL A 298 -18.18 7.42 7.02
N PHE A 299 -18.93 8.43 6.59
CA PHE A 299 -18.73 9.83 6.99
C PHE A 299 -19.57 10.16 8.21
N THR A 300 -20.85 9.81 8.14
CA THR A 300 -21.83 9.90 9.24
C THR A 300 -22.74 8.67 9.20
N SER A 301 -23.66 8.52 10.15
CA SER A 301 -24.64 7.42 10.13
C SER A 301 -25.51 7.41 8.86
N HIS A 302 -25.70 8.58 8.24
CA HIS A 302 -26.56 8.78 7.08
C HIS A 302 -25.79 8.98 5.78
N ILE A 303 -24.52 9.41 5.85
CA ILE A 303 -23.66 9.67 4.70
C ILE A 303 -22.54 8.64 4.71
N TYR A 304 -22.66 7.66 3.82
CA TYR A 304 -21.67 6.60 3.67
C TYR A 304 -21.65 6.06 2.25
N LEU A 305 -20.52 5.48 1.86
CA LEU A 305 -20.37 4.75 0.60
C LEU A 305 -20.56 3.26 0.87
N LYS A 306 -21.50 2.66 0.13
CA LYS A 306 -21.69 1.20 0.10
C LYS A 306 -20.49 0.55 -0.62
N PRO A 307 -20.09 -0.69 -0.26
CA PRO A 307 -19.13 -1.47 -1.04
C PRO A 307 -19.42 -1.40 -2.55
N GLY A 308 -18.37 -1.32 -3.36
CA GLY A 308 -18.47 -1.14 -4.82
C GLY A 308 -18.33 0.32 -5.29
N TRP A 309 -17.98 1.26 -4.41
CA TRP A 309 -17.66 2.63 -4.82
C TRP A 309 -16.26 2.71 -5.48
N CYS A 310 -15.99 3.77 -6.25
CA CYS A 310 -14.67 4.05 -6.82
C CYS A 310 -14.20 5.46 -6.44
N SER A 311 -12.93 5.79 -6.71
CA SER A 311 -12.29 7.02 -6.22
C SER A 311 -11.54 7.74 -7.33
N ALA A 312 -11.71 9.05 -7.49
CA ALA A 312 -10.91 9.83 -8.45
C ALA A 312 -9.40 9.75 -8.15
N MET A 313 -9.02 9.75 -6.87
CA MET A 313 -7.64 9.53 -6.45
C MET A 313 -7.14 8.13 -6.84
N GLY A 314 -7.98 7.12 -6.64
CA GLY A 314 -7.69 5.74 -7.05
C GLY A 314 -7.47 5.63 -8.55
N GLN A 315 -8.37 6.22 -9.35
CA GLN A 315 -8.24 6.24 -10.80
C GLN A 315 -6.96 6.96 -11.26
N GLY A 316 -6.70 8.17 -10.75
CA GLY A 316 -5.53 8.95 -11.15
C GLY A 316 -4.20 8.29 -10.78
N GLN A 317 -4.07 7.77 -9.56
CA GLN A 317 -2.84 7.09 -9.14
C GLN A 317 -2.62 5.78 -9.91
N ALA A 318 -3.70 5.05 -10.25
CA ALA A 318 -3.63 3.87 -11.10
C ALA A 318 -3.19 4.22 -12.52
N ILE A 319 -3.76 5.26 -13.14
CA ILE A 319 -3.34 5.78 -14.46
C ILE A 319 -1.84 6.05 -14.47
N SER A 320 -1.32 6.79 -13.48
CA SER A 320 0.10 7.09 -13.37
C SER A 320 0.99 5.86 -13.22
N LEU A 321 0.53 4.84 -12.50
CA LEU A 321 1.24 3.57 -12.35
C LEU A 321 1.27 2.82 -13.70
N LEU A 322 0.12 2.72 -14.36
CA LEU A 322 -0.06 2.03 -15.64
C LEU A 322 0.74 2.70 -16.76
N VAL A 323 0.77 4.03 -16.84
CA VAL A 323 1.61 4.78 -17.79
C VAL A 323 3.10 4.43 -17.62
N ARG A 324 3.57 4.35 -16.37
CA ARG A 324 4.96 3.96 -16.07
C ARG A 324 5.21 2.49 -16.44
N ALA A 325 4.25 1.60 -16.18
CA ALA A 325 4.35 0.19 -16.53
C ALA A 325 4.39 -0.01 -18.05
N ALA A 326 3.52 0.68 -18.80
CA ALA A 326 3.52 0.72 -20.25
C ALA A 326 4.88 1.21 -20.79
N ASN A 327 5.42 2.29 -20.24
CA ASN A 327 6.72 2.80 -20.69
C ASN A 327 7.87 1.81 -20.39
N GLN A 328 7.84 1.15 -19.23
CA GLN A 328 8.88 0.21 -18.79
C GLN A 328 8.85 -1.13 -19.55
N THR A 329 7.67 -1.63 -19.90
CA THR A 329 7.49 -2.99 -20.47
C THR A 329 7.19 -2.98 -21.96
N LYS A 330 6.68 -1.86 -22.49
CA LYS A 330 6.09 -1.73 -23.83
C LYS A 330 4.86 -2.63 -24.06
N ASP A 331 4.26 -3.18 -23.00
CA ASP A 331 3.02 -3.95 -23.09
C ASP A 331 1.81 -3.00 -23.28
N PRO A 332 1.06 -3.12 -24.39
CA PRO A 332 -0.06 -2.23 -24.70
C PRO A 332 -1.24 -2.37 -23.72
N ARG A 333 -1.36 -3.50 -23.00
CA ARG A 333 -2.45 -3.72 -22.03
C ARG A 333 -2.48 -2.66 -20.94
N PHE A 334 -1.31 -2.18 -20.50
CA PHE A 334 -1.22 -1.13 -19.48
C PHE A 334 -1.75 0.21 -19.99
N GLN A 335 -1.41 0.59 -21.22
CA GLN A 335 -1.91 1.84 -21.82
C GLN A 335 -3.42 1.76 -22.07
N ALA A 336 -3.93 0.63 -22.57
CA ALA A 336 -5.36 0.41 -22.75
C ALA A 336 -6.13 0.49 -21.42
N ALA A 337 -5.59 -0.09 -20.35
CA ALA A 337 -6.20 0.02 -19.02
C ALA A 337 -6.19 1.47 -18.49
N ALA A 338 -5.12 2.23 -18.75
CA ALA A 338 -5.05 3.65 -18.39
C ALA A 338 -6.09 4.50 -19.14
N GLY A 339 -6.29 4.25 -20.43
CA GLY A 339 -7.32 4.91 -21.24
C GLY A 339 -8.74 4.66 -20.73
N ARG A 340 -9.09 3.38 -20.50
CA ARG A 340 -10.41 3.02 -19.92
C ARG A 340 -10.66 3.67 -18.55
N ALA A 341 -9.60 3.91 -17.77
CA ALA A 341 -9.71 4.53 -16.45
C ALA A 341 -10.19 5.98 -16.47
N LEU A 342 -10.27 6.62 -17.64
CA LEU A 342 -10.91 7.92 -17.85
C LEU A 342 -12.44 7.87 -17.75
N GLY A 343 -13.06 6.69 -17.94
CA GLY A 343 -14.51 6.52 -17.93
C GLY A 343 -15.22 7.15 -16.72
N PRO A 344 -14.79 6.85 -15.47
CA PRO A 344 -15.41 7.43 -14.27
C PRO A 344 -15.36 8.96 -14.19
N PHE A 345 -14.34 9.62 -14.77
CA PHE A 345 -14.20 11.08 -14.76
C PHE A 345 -15.24 11.79 -15.63
N SER A 346 -15.81 11.09 -16.62
CA SER A 346 -16.89 11.61 -17.48
C SER A 346 -18.28 11.36 -16.91
N ARG A 347 -18.41 10.63 -15.79
CA ARG A 347 -19.71 10.24 -15.22
C ARG A 347 -19.98 10.97 -13.91
N PRO A 348 -21.20 11.51 -13.73
CA PRO A 348 -21.57 12.16 -12.49
C PRO A 348 -21.59 11.15 -11.34
N VAL A 349 -21.31 11.63 -10.13
CA VAL A 349 -21.54 10.87 -8.90
C VAL A 349 -23.02 10.52 -8.80
N ASN A 350 -23.34 9.22 -8.78
CA ASN A 350 -24.71 8.72 -8.65
C ASN A 350 -24.69 7.41 -7.83
N SER A 351 -25.43 7.37 -6.72
CA SER A 351 -25.50 6.21 -5.82
C SER A 351 -26.28 5.03 -6.38
N ASP A 352 -27.13 5.26 -7.37
CA ASP A 352 -28.10 4.30 -7.89
C ASP A 352 -27.67 3.70 -9.24
N SER A 353 -26.56 4.19 -9.80
CA SER A 353 -25.96 3.69 -11.04
C SER A 353 -25.08 2.46 -10.79
N SER A 354 -25.17 1.45 -11.66
CA SER A 354 -24.22 0.33 -11.67
C SER A 354 -22.82 0.78 -12.06
N ASN A 355 -22.70 1.72 -13.00
CA ASN A 355 -21.44 2.30 -13.44
C ASN A 355 -20.97 3.38 -12.48
N CYS A 356 -19.70 3.33 -12.09
CA CYS A 356 -19.14 4.29 -11.15
C CYS A 356 -18.83 5.62 -11.84
N GLY A 357 -19.25 6.73 -11.21
CA GLY A 357 -18.87 8.09 -11.59
C GLY A 357 -18.19 8.81 -10.43
N VAL A 358 -17.23 9.68 -10.75
CA VAL A 358 -16.50 10.48 -9.76
C VAL A 358 -16.62 11.99 -10.01
N ARG A 359 -17.34 12.42 -11.05
CA ARG A 359 -17.52 13.83 -11.38
C ARG A 359 -18.63 14.44 -10.53
N ALA A 360 -18.31 15.47 -9.79
CA ALA A 360 -19.23 16.36 -9.09
C ALA A 360 -19.06 17.78 -9.64
N TYR A 361 -19.89 18.70 -9.18
CA TYR A 361 -19.83 20.11 -9.57
C TYR A 361 -19.83 20.95 -8.31
N PHE A 362 -18.82 21.80 -8.15
CA PHE A 362 -18.70 22.63 -6.95
C PHE A 362 -19.87 23.60 -6.86
N MET A 363 -20.66 23.50 -5.78
CA MET A 363 -21.91 24.27 -5.61
C MET A 363 -22.86 24.17 -6.81
N ASP A 364 -22.96 22.98 -7.41
CA ASP A 364 -23.81 22.69 -8.59
C ASP A 364 -23.48 23.55 -9.84
N GLN A 365 -22.30 24.20 -9.87
CA GLN A 365 -21.84 24.97 -11.02
C GLN A 365 -21.14 24.05 -12.02
N ILE A 366 -21.76 23.86 -13.19
CA ILE A 366 -21.23 22.96 -14.24
C ILE A 366 -19.84 23.35 -14.74
N THR A 367 -19.50 24.63 -14.64
CA THR A 367 -18.20 25.22 -15.00
C THR A 367 -17.09 24.92 -13.99
N LEU A 368 -17.42 24.37 -12.82
CA LEU A 368 -16.47 24.01 -11.76
C LEU A 368 -16.52 22.49 -11.46
N PRO A 369 -16.19 21.62 -12.43
CA PRO A 369 -16.17 20.18 -12.20
C PRO A 369 -15.12 19.77 -11.18
N TRP A 370 -15.52 18.88 -10.27
CA TRP A 370 -14.66 18.31 -9.25
C TRP A 370 -14.62 16.79 -9.38
N PHE A 371 -13.44 16.19 -9.23
CA PHE A 371 -13.27 14.74 -9.24
C PHE A 371 -13.13 14.22 -7.81
N GLU A 372 -14.17 13.55 -7.32
CA GLU A 372 -14.31 13.16 -5.92
C GLU A 372 -13.38 12.00 -5.52
N GLU A 373 -12.54 12.21 -4.50
CA GLU A 373 -11.84 11.10 -3.83
C GLU A 373 -12.85 10.10 -3.26
N TYR A 374 -13.93 10.63 -2.70
CA TYR A 374 -15.04 9.89 -2.13
C TYR A 374 -16.32 10.40 -2.77
N PRO A 375 -16.94 9.66 -3.70
CA PRO A 375 -18.15 10.09 -4.40
C PRO A 375 -19.40 9.99 -3.49
N ALA A 376 -19.38 10.72 -2.39
CA ALA A 376 -20.46 10.78 -1.40
C ALA A 376 -21.50 11.82 -1.82
N ILE A 377 -22.74 11.61 -1.38
CA ILE A 377 -23.86 12.54 -1.59
C ILE A 377 -24.36 12.98 -0.21
N PRO A 378 -24.35 14.29 0.11
CA PRO A 378 -23.78 15.38 -0.69
C PRO A 378 -22.24 15.31 -0.79
N SER A 379 -21.69 15.99 -1.80
CA SER A 379 -20.25 16.07 -2.09
C SER A 379 -19.40 16.52 -0.91
N VAL A 380 -18.13 16.08 -0.91
CA VAL A 380 -17.17 16.30 0.18
C VAL A 380 -16.03 17.22 -0.26
N PHE A 381 -15.59 17.11 -1.52
CA PHE A 381 -14.54 17.93 -2.10
C PHE A 381 -13.18 17.81 -1.39
N VAL A 382 -12.61 16.59 -1.34
CA VAL A 382 -11.29 16.35 -0.73
C VAL A 382 -10.15 16.85 -1.62
N LEU A 383 -9.31 17.76 -1.10
CA LEU A 383 -8.29 18.46 -1.89
C LEU A 383 -7.21 17.53 -2.44
N ASN A 384 -6.56 16.75 -1.58
CA ASN A 384 -5.42 15.94 -1.99
C ASN A 384 -5.82 14.92 -3.07
N GLY A 385 -7.00 14.30 -2.94
CA GLY A 385 -7.45 13.27 -3.85
C GLY A 385 -7.81 13.84 -5.21
N PHE A 386 -8.40 15.03 -5.24
CA PHE A 386 -8.64 15.77 -6.48
C PHE A 386 -7.33 16.07 -7.19
N ILE A 387 -6.33 16.65 -6.52
CA ILE A 387 -5.05 16.96 -7.16
C ILE A 387 -4.32 15.69 -7.62
N PHE A 388 -4.33 14.60 -6.83
CA PHE A 388 -3.77 13.32 -7.29
C PHE A 388 -4.46 12.77 -8.54
N SER A 389 -5.77 13.02 -8.70
CA SER A 389 -6.49 12.66 -9.90
C SER A 389 -5.98 13.45 -11.12
N LEU A 390 -5.72 14.75 -10.97
CA LEU A 390 -5.13 15.60 -12.01
C LEU A 390 -3.72 15.16 -12.40
N ILE A 391 -2.90 14.71 -11.44
CA ILE A 391 -1.57 14.16 -11.75
C ILE A 391 -1.68 12.92 -12.66
N GLY A 392 -2.68 12.07 -12.43
CA GLY A 392 -2.96 10.91 -13.29
C GLY A 392 -3.34 11.31 -14.71
N LEU A 393 -4.26 12.26 -14.84
CA LEU A 393 -4.67 12.81 -16.14
C LEU A 393 -3.48 13.44 -16.89
N TYR A 394 -2.62 14.17 -16.17
CA TYR A 394 -1.39 14.73 -16.72
C TYR A 394 -0.42 13.65 -17.21
N ASP A 395 -0.19 12.60 -16.41
CA ASP A 395 0.70 11.52 -16.85
C ASP A 395 0.20 10.85 -18.13
N LEU A 396 -1.12 10.64 -18.28
CA LEU A 396 -1.70 10.05 -19.50
C LEU A 396 -1.65 11.01 -20.69
N CYS A 397 -1.92 12.30 -20.50
CA CYS A 397 -1.88 13.27 -21.59
C CYS A 397 -0.45 13.45 -22.16
N LYS A 398 0.59 13.19 -21.36
CA LYS A 398 1.99 13.23 -21.80
C LYS A 398 2.45 11.97 -22.54
N VAL A 399 1.67 10.89 -22.54
CA VAL A 399 1.96 9.72 -23.38
C VAL A 399 1.51 10.02 -24.81
N SER A 400 2.34 10.80 -25.51
CA SER A 400 2.17 11.12 -26.93
C SER A 400 2.55 9.91 -27.79
N SER A 401 1.56 9.06 -28.04
CA SER A 401 1.49 8.37 -29.33
C SER A 401 0.32 9.01 -30.06
N ASN A 402 0.60 9.71 -31.17
CA ASN A 402 -0.32 10.58 -31.93
C ASN A 402 -1.58 9.91 -32.53
N VAL A 403 -2.02 8.78 -31.97
CA VAL A 403 -3.07 7.90 -32.50
C VAL A 403 -4.16 7.59 -31.44
N HIS A 404 -4.03 8.02 -30.19
CA HIS A 404 -4.99 7.65 -29.13
C HIS A 404 -5.85 8.83 -28.64
N GLU A 405 -7.16 8.73 -28.86
CA GLU A 405 -8.21 9.64 -28.34
C GLU A 405 -8.13 9.84 -26.82
N ASP A 406 -7.63 8.84 -26.09
CA ASP A 406 -7.47 8.87 -24.63
C ASP A 406 -6.58 10.02 -24.14
N GLY A 407 -5.48 10.33 -24.85
CA GLY A 407 -4.57 11.40 -24.47
C GLY A 407 -5.21 12.78 -24.57
N ALA A 408 -6.00 13.00 -25.63
CA ALA A 408 -6.77 14.24 -25.82
C ALA A 408 -7.87 14.37 -24.75
N LYS A 409 -8.61 13.29 -24.48
CA LYS A 409 -9.63 13.26 -23.43
C LYS A 409 -9.04 13.51 -22.04
N ALA A 410 -7.86 12.95 -21.74
CA ALA A 410 -7.17 13.21 -20.48
C ALA A 410 -6.73 14.68 -20.38
N ALA A 411 -6.30 15.30 -21.48
CA ALA A 411 -5.94 16.72 -21.51
C ALA A 411 -7.14 17.64 -21.28
N GLU A 412 -8.31 17.32 -21.84
CA GLU A 412 -9.56 18.05 -21.61
C GLU A 412 -9.98 17.99 -20.13
N LEU A 413 -10.08 16.78 -19.56
CA LEU A 413 -10.41 16.59 -18.14
C LEU A 413 -9.39 17.26 -17.21
N LEU A 414 -8.11 17.26 -17.58
CA LEU A 414 -7.07 17.96 -16.83
C LEU A 414 -7.29 19.46 -16.85
N ALA A 415 -7.55 20.05 -18.03
CA ALA A 415 -7.76 21.48 -18.17
C ALA A 415 -8.96 21.96 -17.33
N GLU A 416 -10.10 21.26 -17.42
CA GLU A 416 -11.29 21.54 -16.61
C GLU A 416 -11.02 21.47 -15.10
N GLY A 417 -10.31 20.43 -14.66
CA GLY A 417 -10.01 20.22 -13.25
C GLY A 417 -9.00 21.24 -12.70
N VAL A 418 -7.99 21.61 -13.50
CA VAL A 418 -7.03 22.67 -13.16
C VAL A 418 -7.75 24.02 -13.03
N GLU A 419 -8.64 24.34 -13.97
CA GLU A 419 -9.41 25.59 -13.93
C GLU A 419 -10.27 25.68 -12.66
N THR A 420 -10.93 24.57 -12.31
CA THR A 420 -11.68 24.47 -11.05
C THR A 420 -10.78 24.66 -9.83
N LEU A 421 -9.59 24.04 -9.83
CA LEU A 421 -8.65 24.16 -8.71
C LEU A 421 -8.22 25.62 -8.49
N VAL A 422 -7.95 26.38 -9.56
CA VAL A 422 -7.54 27.80 -9.46
C VAL A 422 -8.60 28.60 -8.68
N HIS A 423 -9.88 28.36 -8.97
CA HIS A 423 -11.00 29.10 -8.38
C HIS A 423 -11.36 28.64 -6.95
N VAL A 424 -11.23 27.34 -6.68
CA VAL A 424 -11.70 26.73 -5.43
C VAL A 424 -10.59 26.65 -4.37
N LEU A 425 -9.31 26.62 -4.75
CA LEU A 425 -8.15 26.53 -3.84
C LEU A 425 -8.19 27.55 -2.67
N PRO A 426 -8.60 28.82 -2.85
CA PRO A 426 -8.71 29.78 -1.75
C PRO A 426 -9.56 29.29 -0.57
N LEU A 427 -10.60 28.49 -0.83
CA LEU A 427 -11.49 27.96 0.21
C LEU A 427 -10.85 26.92 1.12
N PHE A 428 -9.70 26.37 0.72
CA PHE A 428 -8.95 25.42 1.53
C PHE A 428 -7.93 26.12 2.45
N ASP A 429 -7.76 27.42 2.35
CA ASP A 429 -6.85 28.19 3.20
C ASP A 429 -7.57 28.70 4.45
N SER A 430 -7.16 28.26 5.64
CA SER A 430 -7.77 28.70 6.90
C SER A 430 -7.07 29.92 7.52
N GLY A 431 -6.03 30.45 6.88
CA GLY A 431 -5.18 31.53 7.42
C GLY A 431 -4.09 31.08 8.39
N PHE A 432 -4.02 29.79 8.72
CA PHE A 432 -3.01 29.21 9.64
C PHE A 432 -2.76 27.72 9.38
N GLY A 433 -3.22 27.22 8.23
CA GLY A 433 -3.19 25.82 7.82
C GLY A 433 -4.07 25.63 6.59
N SER A 434 -4.16 24.39 6.11
CA SER A 434 -5.11 24.05 5.05
C SER A 434 -6.22 23.13 5.56
N LEU A 435 -7.36 23.18 4.90
CA LEU A 435 -8.46 22.26 5.10
C LEU A 435 -8.24 20.99 4.27
N TYR A 436 -8.70 19.86 4.78
CA TYR A 436 -8.63 18.58 4.08
C TYR A 436 -9.72 18.47 3.00
N ASP A 437 -10.91 18.99 3.32
CA ASP A 437 -12.09 18.96 2.48
C ASP A 437 -13.02 20.16 2.76
N LEU A 438 -14.03 20.35 1.90
CA LEU A 438 -15.00 21.44 2.02
C LEU A 438 -16.35 20.96 2.57
N ARG A 439 -16.40 19.84 3.31
CA ARG A 439 -17.68 19.31 3.85
C ARG A 439 -18.42 20.30 4.75
N HIS A 440 -17.69 21.24 5.37
CA HIS A 440 -18.24 22.27 6.24
C HIS A 440 -19.13 23.29 5.50
N LEU A 441 -19.04 23.37 4.18
CA LEU A 441 -19.92 24.20 3.35
C LEU A 441 -21.34 23.60 3.20
N ASN A 442 -21.53 22.32 3.56
CA ASN A 442 -22.83 21.68 3.54
C ASN A 442 -23.25 21.21 4.95
N PRO A 443 -24.27 21.83 5.57
CA PRO A 443 -24.72 21.49 6.92
C PRO A 443 -25.12 20.04 7.12
N ALA A 444 -25.50 19.31 6.05
CA ALA A 444 -25.85 17.89 6.16
C ALA A 444 -24.69 17.02 6.69
N HIS A 445 -23.44 17.40 6.42
CA HIS A 445 -22.27 16.71 6.97
C HIS A 445 -22.09 16.95 8.47
N ALA A 446 -22.57 18.08 9.00
CA ALA A 446 -22.51 18.42 10.42
C ALA A 446 -23.72 17.90 11.21
N LEU A 447 -24.93 18.18 10.72
CA LEU A 447 -26.19 17.86 11.41
C LEU A 447 -26.47 16.36 11.51
N ARG A 448 -25.84 15.53 10.67
CA ARG A 448 -26.03 14.08 10.66
C ARG A 448 -24.98 13.31 11.47
N LEU A 449 -24.08 14.00 12.19
CA LEU A 449 -23.02 13.39 13.01
C LEU A 449 -23.53 12.77 14.31
N SER A 450 -24.58 13.35 14.90
CA SER A 450 -25.23 12.84 16.12
C SER A 450 -26.73 13.16 16.05
N PRO A 451 -27.62 12.27 16.54
CA PRO A 451 -29.04 12.58 16.70
C PRO A 451 -29.29 13.73 17.68
N HIS A 452 -28.36 13.96 18.61
CA HIS A 452 -28.43 14.98 19.66
C HIS A 452 -27.08 15.71 19.71
N ILE A 453 -27.03 16.92 19.15
CA ILE A 453 -25.98 17.90 19.46
C ILE A 453 -26.64 18.90 20.40
N ASP A 454 -26.51 18.67 21.71
CA ASP A 454 -27.06 19.59 22.69
C ASP A 454 -26.25 20.90 22.71
N ARG A 455 -26.89 21.98 23.14
CA ARG A 455 -26.18 23.25 23.36
C ARG A 455 -25.14 23.06 24.46
N LEU A 456 -23.95 23.63 24.24
CA LEU A 456 -22.94 23.72 25.28
C LEU A 456 -23.44 24.69 26.37
N HIS A 457 -23.42 24.24 27.61
CA HIS A 457 -23.76 25.07 28.77
C HIS A 457 -22.48 25.52 29.47
N VAL A 458 -22.41 26.79 29.86
CA VAL A 458 -21.31 27.31 30.68
C VAL A 458 -21.76 27.32 32.13
N GLU A 459 -21.11 26.51 32.97
CA GLU A 459 -21.33 26.48 34.41
C GLU A 459 -20.04 26.91 35.11
N ARG A 460 -20.12 27.98 35.92
CA ARG A 460 -18.99 28.52 36.71
C ARG A 460 -17.73 28.81 35.88
N GLY A 461 -17.90 29.37 34.68
CA GLY A 461 -16.79 29.75 33.79
C GLY A 461 -16.09 28.58 33.09
N ARG A 462 -16.61 27.36 33.23
CA ARG A 462 -16.18 26.18 32.47
C ARG A 462 -17.31 25.69 31.60
N VAL A 463 -16.99 25.27 30.38
CA VAL A 463 -17.98 24.60 29.52
C VAL A 463 -18.26 23.24 30.15
N SER A 464 -19.52 22.98 30.51
CA SER A 464 -20.00 21.65 30.89
C SER A 464 -20.18 20.84 29.61
N VAL A 465 -19.51 19.70 29.51
CA VAL A 465 -19.48 18.92 28.26
C VAL A 465 -19.61 17.43 28.53
N ASP A 466 -20.64 16.79 27.98
CA ASP A 466 -20.51 15.37 27.62
C ASP A 466 -19.46 15.30 26.50
N ASN A 467 -18.40 14.54 26.73
CA ASN A 467 -17.30 14.33 25.81
C ASN A 467 -17.81 13.90 24.41
N ARG A 468 -18.94 13.17 24.34
CA ARG A 468 -19.55 12.78 23.06
C ARG A 468 -20.14 13.97 22.29
N ASN A 469 -20.81 14.91 22.98
CA ASN A 469 -21.38 16.10 22.36
C ASN A 469 -20.28 17.05 21.86
N LEU A 470 -19.20 17.25 22.64
CA LEU A 470 -18.05 18.04 22.18
C LEU A 470 -17.43 17.47 20.92
N GLN A 471 -17.20 16.15 20.92
CA GLN A 471 -16.59 15.46 19.79
C GLN A 471 -17.46 15.54 18.53
N ALA A 472 -18.78 15.41 18.65
CA ALA A 472 -19.70 15.57 17.53
C ALA A 472 -19.66 17.00 16.98
N LEU A 473 -19.68 18.01 17.86
CA LEU A 473 -19.67 19.42 17.48
C LEU A 473 -18.35 19.82 16.81
N LEU A 474 -17.21 19.37 17.34
CA LEU A 474 -15.89 19.58 16.72
C LEU A 474 -15.72 18.84 15.39
N LYS A 475 -16.40 17.70 15.19
CA LYS A 475 -16.44 16.99 13.90
C LYS A 475 -17.34 17.68 12.87
N GLY A 476 -18.28 18.52 13.30
CA GLY A 476 -19.20 19.25 12.43
C GLY A 476 -18.61 20.52 11.81
N GLY A 477 -17.50 21.03 12.35
CA GLY A 477 -16.80 22.20 11.80
C GLY A 477 -15.87 21.87 10.61
N PRO A 478 -15.07 22.85 10.16
CA PRO A 478 -14.07 22.65 9.11
C PRO A 478 -13.14 21.47 9.41
N ASN A 479 -13.08 20.51 8.49
CA ASN A 479 -12.18 19.37 8.60
C ASN A 479 -10.76 19.79 8.24
N ARG A 480 -10.00 20.23 9.25
CA ARG A 480 -8.62 20.69 9.09
C ARG A 480 -7.71 19.55 8.63
N ALA A 481 -6.84 19.82 7.66
CA ALA A 481 -5.79 18.89 7.31
C ALA A 481 -4.79 18.83 8.48
N ARG A 482 -4.55 17.63 9.03
CA ARG A 482 -3.40 17.41 9.91
C ARG A 482 -2.11 17.74 9.16
N TRP A 483 -1.04 18.06 9.88
CA TRP A 483 0.21 18.57 9.30
C TRP A 483 0.82 17.66 8.22
N GLU A 484 0.64 16.33 8.30
CA GLU A 484 1.10 15.43 7.26
C GLU A 484 0.33 15.63 5.94
N TYR A 485 -0.98 15.89 6.00
CA TYR A 485 -1.76 16.24 4.81
C TYR A 485 -1.47 17.66 4.33
N HIS A 486 -1.26 18.61 5.23
CA HIS A 486 -0.82 19.95 4.87
C HIS A 486 0.49 19.90 4.05
N ARG A 487 1.46 19.05 4.47
CA ARG A 487 2.69 18.79 3.71
C ARG A 487 2.41 18.14 2.35
N VAL A 488 1.46 17.21 2.26
CA VAL A 488 1.03 16.65 0.97
C VAL A 488 0.51 17.76 0.06
N HIS A 489 -0.32 18.66 0.56
CA HIS A 489 -0.83 19.77 -0.22
C HIS A 489 0.30 20.69 -0.72
N LEU A 490 1.30 20.99 0.12
CA LEU A 490 2.50 21.74 -0.31
C LEU A 490 3.25 21.03 -1.45
N HIS A 491 3.50 19.73 -1.33
CA HIS A 491 4.14 18.98 -2.41
C HIS A 491 3.31 18.98 -3.70
N GLN A 492 1.99 18.89 -3.59
CA GLN A 492 1.09 18.94 -4.72
C GLN A 492 1.12 20.32 -5.41
N LEU A 493 1.02 21.42 -4.65
CA LEU A 493 1.13 22.78 -5.20
C LEU A 493 2.49 23.01 -5.88
N PHE A 494 3.57 22.51 -5.29
CA PHE A 494 4.89 22.54 -5.92
C PHE A 494 4.91 21.80 -7.27
N GLN A 495 4.28 20.62 -7.36
CA GLN A 495 4.15 19.89 -8.62
C GLN A 495 3.26 20.63 -9.63
N MET A 496 2.19 21.28 -9.18
CA MET A 496 1.31 22.10 -10.01
C MET A 496 2.09 23.25 -10.65
N ALA A 497 2.87 24.00 -9.85
CA ALA A 497 3.67 25.13 -10.29
C ALA A 497 4.76 24.77 -11.29
N ASN A 498 5.46 23.66 -11.08
CA ASN A 498 6.69 23.36 -11.83
C ASN A 498 6.49 22.41 -13.01
N VAL A 499 5.41 21.62 -13.03
CA VAL A 499 5.27 20.52 -13.99
C VAL A 499 3.90 20.48 -14.64
N ILE A 500 2.82 20.55 -13.86
CA ILE A 500 1.49 20.16 -14.36
C ILE A 500 0.75 21.33 -15.00
N ALA A 501 0.74 22.49 -14.33
CA ALA A 501 0.02 23.68 -14.77
C ALA A 501 0.85 24.95 -14.54
N PRO A 502 2.06 25.05 -15.14
CA PRO A 502 2.96 26.18 -14.94
C PRO A 502 2.38 27.52 -15.42
N GLN A 503 1.36 27.51 -16.29
CA GLN A 503 0.63 28.71 -16.69
C GLN A 503 -0.06 29.44 -15.51
N TYR A 504 -0.29 28.73 -14.40
CA TYR A 504 -0.86 29.28 -13.16
C TYR A 504 0.16 29.32 -12.00
N ALA A 505 1.47 29.26 -12.30
CA ALA A 505 2.53 29.16 -11.30
C ALA A 505 2.51 30.30 -10.25
N SER A 506 2.13 31.52 -10.64
CA SER A 506 2.00 32.65 -9.70
C SER A 506 0.98 32.36 -8.59
N THR A 507 -0.20 31.86 -8.96
CA THR A 507 -1.25 31.45 -8.01
C THR A 507 -0.75 30.30 -7.13
N TRP A 508 -0.17 29.26 -7.71
CA TRP A 508 0.33 28.11 -6.94
C TRP A 508 1.43 28.48 -5.96
N ASN A 509 2.41 29.29 -6.38
CA ASN A 509 3.51 29.74 -5.54
C ASN A 509 3.01 30.63 -4.39
N LEU A 510 2.04 31.51 -4.65
CA LEU A 510 1.43 32.34 -3.61
C LEU A 510 0.82 31.49 -2.47
N PHE A 511 0.08 30.44 -2.82
CA PHE A 511 -0.48 29.52 -1.82
C PHE A 511 0.61 28.65 -1.19
N PHE A 512 1.56 28.16 -1.98
CA PHE A 512 2.67 27.34 -1.48
C PHE A 512 3.50 28.09 -0.43
N ASP A 513 3.96 29.31 -0.72
CA ASP A 513 4.81 30.09 0.19
C ASP A 513 4.06 30.43 1.48
N ARG A 514 2.78 30.82 1.37
CA ARG A 514 1.95 31.14 2.52
C ARG A 514 1.66 29.91 3.39
N TRP A 515 1.31 28.77 2.78
CA TRP A 515 1.09 27.51 3.50
C TRP A 515 2.38 26.99 4.11
N LEU A 516 3.50 27.17 3.42
CA LEU A 516 4.81 26.82 3.93
C LEU A 516 5.11 27.65 5.19
N ALA A 517 4.80 28.96 5.19
CA ALA A 517 4.90 29.81 6.38
C ALA A 517 4.08 29.28 7.57
N TYR A 518 2.90 28.72 7.35
CA TYR A 518 2.07 28.15 8.42
C TYR A 518 2.74 26.99 9.16
N MET A 519 3.63 26.25 8.49
CA MET A 519 4.43 25.18 9.12
C MET A 519 5.35 25.70 10.24
N TRP A 520 5.68 26.99 10.25
CA TRP A 520 6.46 27.65 11.31
C TRP A 520 5.63 28.55 12.23
N GLY A 521 4.30 28.40 12.21
CA GLY A 521 3.40 29.11 13.12
C GLY A 521 3.01 30.52 12.69
N PHE A 522 3.43 30.97 11.51
CA PHE A 522 2.92 32.22 10.92
C PHE A 522 1.43 32.10 10.59
N ARG A 523 0.76 33.25 10.51
CA ARG A 523 -0.68 33.35 10.20
C ARG A 523 -0.89 34.46 9.19
N SER A 524 -1.98 34.38 8.43
CA SER A 524 -2.45 35.50 7.62
C SER A 524 -2.76 36.70 8.51
N GLY A 525 -2.52 37.91 8.00
CA GLY A 525 -2.86 39.15 8.70
C GLY A 525 -4.37 39.20 9.02
N HIS A 526 -4.69 39.67 10.22
CA HIS A 526 -6.06 40.04 10.58
C HIS A 526 -6.26 41.55 10.36
N ASN A 527 -7.52 41.98 10.32
CA ASN A 527 -7.90 43.39 10.21
C ASN A 527 -7.66 44.19 11.49
#